data_AF-A0A1Q8LSC4-F1
#
_entry.id   AF-A0A1Q8LSC4-F1
#
_cell.length_a   1.000
_cell.length_b   1.000
_cell.length_c   1.000
_cell.angle_alpha   90.00
_cell.angle_beta   90.00
_cell.angle_gamma   90.00
#
_symmetry.space_group_name_H-M   'P 1'
#
loop_
_entity.id
_entity.type
_entity.pdbx_description
1 polymer ?
#
loop_
_entity_poly.entity_id
_entity_poly.type
_entity_poly.pdbx_seq_one_letter_code
_entity_poly.pdbx_strand_id
1 'polypeptide(L)'
;MSRADRAVTEFISSRPPSRVDTSLRRLTRTADHSVLWFAIAAVLSVRRGAGRKAAMRGIASIALTSFTANALLKPLLPRRRPAAAELPAYRTVADPPSSSSFPSGHAASAAAFATAVVMENRRAAPVVVPLAALVGWSRVHVGVHWTSDVLVGAAIGTGVAKLTNRWWPVRPSDEARARPIDTVPALPQGEGLVIVSNPFSGPPDTDVSEEVRERLPAAHHLVVGDGVKVEDMLEDALAERGQWVRAVGVAGGDGTVATAAAVADRHGLPLVVVPGGTLNHFARDVGVYDTQEAVDATQAGEAVAVDLALVEAHPGRLDDPEDISVTRTRYFINTASIGSYPELVRLREQWQPRYGKWPAFAAALITVLQRSEKISVKIEGRWYKVWFLFVGNGPYYPRGAVPAWRPTLDSGLLDVRWLRADVRFSRLRVVIALILGALGHSRVYHQREVPSLDVELLEPSMLATDGEVVEEAGRYTFRLAEKPIPVYRRDEERWTGRDRPFQG
;
A
#
# COMPACT_ATOMS: atom_id res chain seq x y z
N MET A 1 5.61 -42.28 -14.68
CA MET A 1 4.16 -42.13 -15.02
C MET A 1 3.34 -42.79 -13.93
N SER A 2 2.42 -42.07 -13.28
CA SER A 2 1.68 -42.60 -12.11
C SER A 2 0.53 -43.53 -12.52
N ARG A 3 0.09 -44.44 -11.63
CA ARG A 3 -1.11 -45.27 -11.85
C ARG A 3 -2.40 -44.44 -11.91
N ALA A 4 -2.44 -43.35 -11.14
CA ALA A 4 -3.59 -42.44 -11.10
C ALA A 4 -3.78 -41.68 -12.43
N ASP A 5 -2.69 -41.24 -13.06
CA ASP A 5 -2.76 -40.57 -14.38
C ASP A 5 -3.42 -41.48 -15.44
N ARG A 6 -3.06 -42.78 -15.45
CA ARG A 6 -3.65 -43.76 -16.37
C ARG A 6 -5.13 -44.00 -16.11
N ALA A 7 -5.51 -44.21 -14.85
CA ALA A 7 -6.90 -44.45 -14.49
C ALA A 7 -7.81 -43.28 -14.91
N VAL A 8 -7.34 -42.03 -14.79
CA VAL A 8 -8.10 -40.86 -15.26
C VAL A 8 -8.20 -40.82 -16.78
N THR A 9 -7.11 -41.10 -17.50
CA THR A 9 -7.13 -41.17 -18.97
C THR A 9 -8.06 -42.28 -19.48
N GLU A 10 -8.03 -43.47 -18.87
CA GLU A 10 -8.91 -44.61 -19.19
C GLU A 10 -10.39 -44.31 -18.88
N PHE A 11 -10.66 -43.62 -17.77
CA PHE A 11 -12.00 -43.16 -17.44
C PHE A 11 -12.54 -42.15 -18.47
N ILE A 12 -11.68 -41.24 -18.94
CA ILE A 12 -12.06 -40.26 -19.96
C ILE A 12 -12.24 -40.96 -21.32
N SER A 13 -11.37 -41.89 -21.68
CA SER A 13 -11.41 -42.59 -22.97
C SER A 13 -12.63 -43.52 -23.11
N SER A 14 -13.10 -44.11 -22.01
CA SER A 14 -14.26 -45.02 -22.02
C SER A 14 -15.62 -44.35 -22.22
N ARG A 15 -15.71 -43.01 -22.24
CA ARG A 15 -16.98 -42.29 -22.44
C ARG A 15 -17.35 -42.12 -23.92
N PRO A 16 -18.65 -42.17 -24.30
CA PRO A 16 -19.08 -41.92 -25.67
C PRO A 16 -18.93 -40.44 -26.09
N PRO A 17 -18.93 -40.13 -27.40
CA PRO A 17 -18.86 -38.76 -27.90
C PRO A 17 -20.03 -37.90 -27.41
N SER A 18 -19.76 -36.64 -27.08
CA SER A 18 -20.75 -35.71 -26.55
C SER A 18 -20.50 -34.27 -27.02
N ARG A 19 -21.50 -33.40 -26.88
CA ARG A 19 -21.34 -31.95 -27.14
C ARG A 19 -20.29 -31.29 -26.22
N VAL A 20 -20.01 -31.90 -25.08
CA VAL A 20 -18.97 -31.46 -24.13
C VAL A 20 -17.58 -31.54 -24.77
N ASP A 21 -17.32 -32.53 -25.61
CA ASP A 21 -16.04 -32.68 -26.32
C ASP A 21 -15.76 -31.48 -27.24
N THR A 22 -16.77 -31.03 -27.99
CA THR A 22 -16.66 -29.85 -28.87
C THR A 22 -16.44 -28.57 -28.06
N SER A 23 -17.17 -28.39 -26.96
CA SER A 23 -17.04 -27.21 -26.09
C SER A 23 -15.67 -27.15 -25.41
N LEU A 24 -15.16 -28.27 -24.89
CA LEU A 24 -13.85 -28.33 -24.24
C LEU A 24 -12.69 -28.15 -25.24
N ARG A 25 -12.84 -28.63 -26.48
CA ARG A 25 -11.90 -28.35 -27.57
C ARG A 25 -11.84 -26.86 -27.91
N ARG A 26 -13.00 -26.19 -28.03
CA ARG A 26 -13.06 -24.74 -28.27
C ARG A 26 -12.46 -23.95 -27.11
N LEU A 27 -12.82 -24.29 -25.87
CA LEU A 27 -12.27 -23.66 -24.67
C LEU A 27 -10.74 -23.77 -24.62
N THR A 28 -10.21 -24.95 -24.96
CA THR A 28 -8.77 -25.20 -25.00
C THR A 28 -8.07 -24.27 -25.99
N ARG A 29 -8.64 -24.05 -27.18
CA ARG A 29 -8.10 -23.11 -28.18
C ARG A 29 -8.18 -21.66 -27.73
N THR A 30 -9.29 -21.24 -27.13
CA THR A 30 -9.46 -19.86 -26.64
C THR A 30 -8.56 -19.55 -25.43
N ALA A 31 -8.13 -20.57 -24.71
CA ALA A 31 -7.18 -20.45 -23.60
C ALA A 31 -5.71 -20.44 -24.07
N ASP A 32 -5.44 -20.63 -25.36
CA ASP A 32 -4.09 -20.50 -25.91
C ASP A 32 -3.59 -19.06 -25.80
N HIS A 33 -2.27 -18.92 -25.61
CA HIS A 33 -1.59 -17.63 -25.41
C HIS A 33 -2.17 -16.74 -24.30
N SER A 34 -2.92 -17.31 -23.35
CA SER A 34 -3.60 -16.59 -22.26
C SER A 34 -4.63 -15.54 -22.72
N VAL A 35 -5.14 -15.62 -23.96
CA VAL A 35 -6.09 -14.64 -24.53
C VAL A 35 -7.33 -14.47 -23.65
N LEU A 36 -7.91 -15.58 -23.18
CA LEU A 36 -9.04 -15.58 -22.24
C LEU A 36 -8.75 -14.73 -21.00
N TRP A 37 -7.57 -14.87 -20.40
CA TRP A 37 -7.19 -14.15 -19.19
C TRP A 37 -6.93 -12.67 -19.45
N PHE A 38 -6.34 -12.32 -20.59
CA PHE A 38 -6.19 -10.92 -21.01
C PHE A 38 -7.55 -10.24 -21.25
N ALA A 39 -8.53 -10.95 -21.83
CA ALA A 39 -9.89 -10.43 -21.98
C ALA A 39 -10.56 -10.16 -20.61
N ILE A 40 -10.44 -11.10 -19.66
CA ILE A 40 -10.94 -10.90 -18.30
C ILE A 40 -10.23 -9.72 -17.62
N ALA A 41 -8.91 -9.61 -17.79
CA ALA A 41 -8.13 -8.50 -17.25
C ALA A 41 -8.57 -7.15 -17.84
N ALA A 42 -8.91 -7.09 -19.14
CA ALA A 42 -9.43 -5.89 -19.78
C ALA A 42 -10.78 -5.48 -19.17
N VAL A 43 -11.71 -6.43 -18.98
CA VAL A 43 -13.01 -6.19 -18.33
C VAL A 43 -12.83 -5.69 -16.90
N LEU A 44 -11.96 -6.37 -16.12
CA LEU A 44 -11.64 -5.96 -14.74
C LEU A 44 -11.00 -4.55 -14.67
N SER A 45 -10.35 -4.10 -15.75
CA SER A 45 -9.66 -2.81 -15.81
C SER A 45 -10.55 -1.63 -16.23
N VAL A 46 -11.81 -1.87 -16.61
CA VAL A 46 -12.75 -0.82 -17.07
C VAL A 46 -12.98 0.25 -16.00
N ARG A 47 -13.11 -0.16 -14.73
CA ARG A 47 -13.27 0.75 -13.60
C ARG A 47 -11.98 0.85 -12.79
N ARG A 48 -11.68 2.06 -12.29
CA ARG A 48 -10.63 2.23 -11.27
C ARG A 48 -11.05 1.50 -9.99
N GLY A 49 -10.09 0.97 -9.23
CA GLY A 49 -10.34 0.24 -7.97
C GLY A 49 -9.71 -1.15 -7.95
N ALA A 50 -10.25 -2.04 -7.09
CA ALA A 50 -9.73 -3.39 -6.86
C ALA A 50 -9.71 -4.25 -8.14
N GLY A 51 -10.68 -4.10 -9.04
CA GLY A 51 -10.71 -4.81 -10.33
C GLY A 51 -9.45 -4.55 -11.18
N ARG A 52 -9.06 -3.27 -11.34
CA ARG A 52 -7.85 -2.92 -12.11
C ARG A 52 -6.57 -3.41 -11.43
N LYS A 53 -6.49 -3.35 -10.09
CA LYS A 53 -5.35 -3.93 -9.34
C LYS A 53 -5.27 -5.44 -9.55
N ALA A 54 -6.40 -6.14 -9.46
CA ALA A 54 -6.54 -7.57 -9.72
C ALA A 54 -6.07 -7.94 -11.15
N ALA A 55 -6.48 -7.18 -12.15
CA ALA A 55 -6.08 -7.36 -13.54
C ALA A 55 -4.56 -7.20 -13.74
N MET A 56 -3.97 -6.11 -13.23
CA MET A 56 -2.53 -5.85 -13.32
C MET A 56 -1.71 -6.95 -12.66
N ARG A 57 -2.11 -7.37 -11.45
CA ARG A 57 -1.45 -8.44 -10.72
C ARG A 57 -1.61 -9.79 -11.41
N GLY A 58 -2.78 -10.07 -11.98
CA GLY A 58 -3.05 -11.26 -12.78
C GLY A 58 -2.14 -11.36 -13.99
N ILE A 59 -2.00 -10.27 -14.77
CA ILE A 59 -1.11 -10.21 -15.93
C ILE A 59 0.36 -10.41 -15.51
N ALA A 60 0.82 -9.72 -14.47
CA ALA A 60 2.17 -9.88 -13.96
C ALA A 60 2.44 -11.32 -13.50
N SER A 61 1.46 -11.96 -12.85
CA SER A 61 1.56 -13.35 -12.40
C SER A 61 1.60 -14.34 -13.57
N ILE A 62 0.85 -14.09 -14.65
CA ILE A 62 0.94 -14.88 -15.89
C ILE A 62 2.33 -14.76 -16.51
N ALA A 63 2.87 -13.54 -16.61
CA ALA A 63 4.19 -13.31 -17.22
C ALA A 63 5.29 -14.04 -16.43
N LEU A 64 5.30 -13.88 -15.10
CA LEU A 64 6.27 -14.54 -14.23
C LEU A 64 6.12 -16.07 -14.27
N THR A 65 4.88 -16.58 -14.22
CA THR A 65 4.61 -18.02 -14.29
C THR A 65 5.00 -18.59 -15.64
N SER A 66 4.76 -17.88 -16.74
CA SER A 66 5.13 -18.32 -18.09
C SER A 66 6.65 -18.42 -18.23
N PHE A 67 7.39 -17.47 -17.68
CA PHE A 67 8.86 -17.54 -17.61
C PHE A 67 9.31 -18.75 -16.77
N THR A 68 8.80 -18.92 -15.55
CA THR A 68 9.19 -20.04 -14.68
C THR A 68 8.83 -21.40 -15.27
N ALA A 69 7.59 -21.59 -15.71
CA ALA A 69 7.10 -22.87 -16.21
C ALA A 69 7.69 -23.23 -17.57
N ASN A 70 7.72 -22.29 -18.53
CA ASN A 70 8.13 -22.59 -19.90
C ASN A 70 9.61 -22.38 -20.17
N ALA A 71 10.24 -21.35 -19.61
CA ALA A 71 11.64 -21.03 -19.89
C ALA A 71 12.61 -21.73 -18.93
N LEU A 72 12.22 -21.97 -17.67
CA LEU A 72 13.09 -22.62 -16.67
C LEU A 72 12.78 -24.11 -16.49
N LEU A 73 11.53 -24.47 -16.18
CA LEU A 73 11.21 -25.85 -15.75
C LEU A 73 11.05 -26.83 -16.92
N LYS A 74 10.33 -26.44 -17.99
CA LYS A 74 10.10 -27.32 -19.15
C LYS A 74 11.37 -27.86 -19.80
N PRO A 75 12.45 -27.06 -19.99
CA PRO A 75 13.71 -27.58 -20.54
C PRO A 75 14.42 -28.58 -19.61
N LEU A 76 14.22 -28.45 -18.30
CA LEU A 76 14.89 -29.27 -17.29
C LEU A 76 14.14 -30.59 -16.99
N LEU A 77 12.84 -30.65 -17.29
CA LEU A 77 11.97 -31.77 -16.92
C LEU A 77 11.24 -32.33 -18.15
N PRO A 78 11.95 -33.11 -19.01
CA PRO A 78 11.34 -33.71 -20.18
C PRO A 78 10.32 -34.78 -19.77
N ARG A 79 9.05 -34.58 -20.14
CA ARG A 79 7.98 -35.57 -19.96
C ARG A 79 7.23 -35.78 -21.27
N ARG A 80 7.03 -37.05 -21.63
CA ARG A 80 6.20 -37.44 -22.79
C ARG A 80 4.72 -37.18 -22.49
N ARG A 81 4.01 -36.57 -23.44
CA ARG A 81 2.56 -36.33 -23.37
C ARG A 81 1.79 -37.67 -23.40
N PRO A 82 0.52 -37.72 -22.93
CA PRO A 82 -0.34 -38.87 -23.22
C PRO A 82 -0.34 -39.11 -24.74
N ALA A 83 -0.12 -40.36 -25.16
CA ALA A 83 -0.05 -40.67 -26.58
C ALA A 83 -1.43 -40.41 -27.20
N ALA A 84 -1.46 -39.70 -28.33
CA ALA A 84 -2.67 -39.60 -29.15
C ALA A 84 -3.21 -40.98 -29.59
N ALA A 85 -2.41 -42.04 -29.46
CA ALA A 85 -2.77 -43.43 -29.69
C ALA A 85 -3.66 -44.04 -28.58
N GLU A 86 -3.73 -43.46 -27.38
CA GLU A 86 -4.57 -43.97 -26.27
C GLU A 86 -5.94 -43.27 -26.17
N LEU A 87 -6.20 -42.27 -27.04
CA LEU A 87 -7.45 -41.51 -27.05
C LEU A 87 -8.10 -41.53 -28.45
N PRO A 88 -9.44 -41.65 -28.54
CA PRO A 88 -10.12 -41.61 -29.83
C PRO A 88 -9.85 -40.31 -30.60
N ALA A 89 -9.72 -40.39 -31.93
CA ALA A 89 -9.41 -39.24 -32.80
C ALA A 89 -10.40 -38.06 -32.63
N TYR A 90 -11.66 -38.34 -32.27
CA TYR A 90 -12.66 -37.32 -31.98
C TYR A 90 -12.45 -36.57 -30.65
N ARG A 91 -11.41 -36.90 -29.84
CA ARG A 91 -10.98 -36.15 -28.64
C ARG A 91 -9.60 -35.47 -28.72
N THR A 92 -8.75 -35.84 -29.67
CA THR A 92 -7.40 -35.26 -29.83
C THR A 92 -7.35 -33.95 -30.64
N VAL A 93 -6.44 -33.03 -30.31
CA VAL A 93 -6.17 -31.83 -31.13
C VAL A 93 -5.31 -32.23 -32.33
N ALA A 94 -5.58 -31.65 -33.50
CA ALA A 94 -4.88 -31.95 -34.75
C ALA A 94 -3.35 -31.69 -34.69
N ASP A 95 -2.91 -30.67 -33.93
CA ASP A 95 -1.49 -30.31 -33.76
C ASP A 95 -1.09 -30.26 -32.27
N PRO A 96 -0.67 -31.38 -31.67
CA PRO A 96 -0.13 -31.37 -30.33
C PRO A 96 1.25 -30.67 -30.28
N PRO A 97 1.56 -29.84 -29.27
CA PRO A 97 2.84 -29.15 -29.22
C PRO A 97 4.02 -30.13 -29.04
N SER A 98 5.11 -29.89 -29.78
CA SER A 98 6.33 -30.71 -29.77
C SER A 98 7.18 -30.60 -28.49
N SER A 99 6.91 -29.62 -27.64
CA SER A 99 7.61 -29.38 -26.37
C SER A 99 7.10 -30.24 -25.22
N SER A 100 7.92 -30.37 -24.16
CA SER A 100 7.65 -31.15 -22.94
C SER A 100 6.23 -30.95 -22.39
N SER A 101 5.62 -32.04 -21.92
CA SER A 101 4.29 -32.05 -21.31
C SER A 101 4.27 -31.43 -19.90
N PHE A 102 5.42 -31.37 -19.23
CA PHE A 102 5.52 -31.03 -17.82
C PHE A 102 6.33 -29.76 -17.57
N PRO A 103 5.88 -28.86 -16.67
CA PRO A 103 4.51 -28.75 -16.14
C PRO A 103 3.53 -28.16 -17.19
N SER A 104 2.22 -28.26 -16.95
CA SER A 104 1.22 -27.66 -17.84
C SER A 104 1.23 -26.13 -17.72
N GLY A 105 1.71 -25.45 -18.76
CA GLY A 105 1.78 -23.98 -18.81
C GLY A 105 0.40 -23.30 -18.75
N HIS A 106 -0.61 -23.84 -19.44
CA HIS A 106 -1.98 -23.31 -19.41
C HIS A 106 -2.60 -23.40 -18.01
N ALA A 107 -2.46 -24.55 -17.34
CA ALA A 107 -2.93 -24.73 -15.98
C ALA A 107 -2.19 -23.81 -15.00
N ALA A 108 -0.89 -23.62 -15.19
CA ALA A 108 -0.08 -22.72 -14.40
C ALA A 108 -0.53 -21.26 -14.56
N SER A 109 -0.68 -20.76 -15.79
CA SER A 109 -1.14 -19.39 -16.05
C SER A 109 -2.58 -19.17 -15.56
N ALA A 110 -3.47 -20.15 -15.74
CA ALA A 110 -4.84 -20.09 -15.24
C ALA A 110 -4.91 -19.99 -13.70
N ALA A 111 -4.18 -20.86 -13.00
CA ALA A 111 -4.11 -20.82 -11.54
C ALA A 111 -3.42 -19.54 -11.03
N ALA A 112 -2.37 -19.07 -11.71
CA ALA A 112 -1.68 -17.83 -11.37
C ALA A 112 -2.62 -16.61 -11.47
N PHE A 113 -3.34 -16.48 -12.58
CA PHE A 113 -4.29 -15.39 -12.77
C PHE A 113 -5.44 -15.45 -11.76
N ALA A 114 -6.09 -16.61 -11.61
CA ALA A 114 -7.20 -16.76 -10.68
C ALA A 114 -6.77 -16.48 -9.23
N THR A 115 -5.61 -17.00 -8.80
CA THR A 115 -5.07 -16.73 -7.46
C THR A 115 -4.81 -15.23 -7.27
N ALA A 116 -4.13 -14.59 -8.22
CA ALA A 116 -3.83 -13.16 -8.16
C ALA A 116 -5.09 -12.28 -8.12
N VAL A 117 -6.12 -12.63 -8.89
CA VAL A 117 -7.39 -11.91 -8.88
C VAL A 117 -8.11 -12.08 -7.55
N VAL A 118 -8.18 -13.30 -7.01
CA VAL A 118 -8.84 -13.58 -5.72
C VAL A 118 -8.14 -12.88 -4.55
N MET A 119 -6.82 -12.70 -4.63
CA MET A 119 -6.06 -11.97 -3.62
C MET A 119 -6.44 -10.49 -3.56
N GLU A 120 -6.73 -9.86 -4.70
CA GLU A 120 -7.10 -8.43 -4.79
C GLU A 120 -8.61 -8.20 -4.73
N ASN A 121 -9.41 -9.15 -5.20
CA ASN A 121 -10.86 -9.08 -5.23
C ASN A 121 -11.47 -10.46 -4.97
N ARG A 122 -11.77 -10.74 -3.70
CA ARG A 122 -12.38 -12.01 -3.27
C ARG A 122 -13.77 -12.25 -3.89
N ARG A 123 -14.52 -11.18 -4.22
CA ARG A 123 -15.86 -11.29 -4.83
C ARG A 123 -15.82 -11.92 -6.23
N ALA A 124 -14.67 -11.87 -6.91
CA ALA A 124 -14.49 -12.51 -8.21
C ALA A 124 -14.29 -14.04 -8.12
N ALA A 125 -14.00 -14.60 -6.93
CA ALA A 125 -13.66 -16.00 -6.75
C ALA A 125 -14.69 -17.00 -7.32
N PRO A 126 -16.01 -16.81 -7.14
CA PRO A 126 -17.02 -17.73 -7.68
C PRO A 126 -17.01 -17.85 -9.21
N VAL A 127 -16.40 -16.90 -9.92
CA VAL A 127 -16.30 -16.89 -11.39
C VAL A 127 -14.93 -17.38 -11.85
N VAL A 128 -13.85 -16.78 -11.33
CA VAL A 128 -12.49 -17.03 -11.87
C VAL A 128 -11.93 -18.39 -11.46
N VAL A 129 -12.28 -18.90 -10.27
CA VAL A 129 -11.75 -20.19 -9.78
C VAL A 129 -12.36 -21.37 -10.56
N PRO A 130 -13.69 -21.48 -10.74
CA PRO A 130 -14.27 -22.54 -11.56
C PRO A 130 -13.80 -22.48 -13.02
N LEU A 131 -13.63 -21.27 -13.58
CA LEU A 131 -13.13 -21.11 -14.94
C LEU A 131 -11.69 -21.63 -15.09
N ALA A 132 -10.80 -21.33 -14.13
CA ALA A 132 -9.43 -21.85 -14.13
C ALA A 132 -9.40 -23.38 -14.00
N ALA A 133 -10.26 -23.95 -13.14
CA ALA A 133 -10.42 -25.40 -13.01
C ALA A 133 -10.92 -26.04 -14.32
N LEU A 134 -11.89 -25.41 -15.00
CA LEU A 134 -12.42 -25.88 -16.27
C LEU A 134 -11.36 -25.85 -17.39
N VAL A 135 -10.52 -24.81 -17.44
CA VAL A 135 -9.37 -24.74 -18.35
C VAL A 135 -8.36 -25.84 -18.04
N GLY A 136 -8.07 -26.12 -16.77
CA GLY A 136 -7.22 -27.25 -16.38
C GLY A 136 -7.79 -28.60 -16.82
N TRP A 137 -9.08 -28.80 -16.56
CA TRP A 137 -9.80 -30.02 -16.94
C TRP A 137 -9.83 -30.23 -18.46
N SER A 138 -10.03 -29.17 -19.24
CA SER A 138 -10.07 -29.28 -20.71
C SER A 138 -8.77 -29.84 -21.29
N ARG A 139 -7.62 -29.56 -20.65
CA ARG A 139 -6.30 -30.08 -21.06
C ARG A 139 -6.14 -31.57 -20.81
N VAL A 140 -6.70 -32.08 -19.70
CA VAL A 140 -6.73 -33.51 -19.40
C VAL A 140 -7.71 -34.22 -20.34
N HIS A 141 -8.90 -33.65 -20.50
CA HIS A 141 -9.98 -34.20 -21.33
C HIS A 141 -9.60 -34.38 -22.80
N VAL A 142 -8.86 -33.41 -23.35
CA VAL A 142 -8.40 -33.42 -24.74
C VAL A 142 -7.09 -34.24 -24.91
N GLY A 143 -6.54 -34.77 -23.82
CA GLY A 143 -5.38 -35.68 -23.87
C GLY A 143 -4.03 -35.04 -24.06
N VAL A 144 -3.93 -33.71 -23.94
CA VAL A 144 -2.69 -32.97 -24.22
C VAL A 144 -1.73 -32.93 -23.02
N HIS A 145 -2.22 -33.27 -21.82
CA HIS A 145 -1.47 -33.31 -20.56
C HIS A 145 -2.00 -34.41 -19.63
N TRP A 146 -1.14 -34.92 -18.76
CA TRP A 146 -1.55 -35.78 -17.64
C TRP A 146 -2.21 -34.95 -16.53
N THR A 147 -3.07 -35.57 -15.71
CA THR A 147 -3.68 -34.92 -14.53
C THR A 147 -2.61 -34.35 -13.59
N SER A 148 -1.53 -35.10 -13.35
CA SER A 148 -0.40 -34.61 -12.55
C SER A 148 0.32 -33.40 -13.17
N ASP A 149 0.39 -33.27 -14.50
CA ASP A 149 0.98 -32.09 -15.16
C ASP A 149 0.16 -30.83 -14.87
N VAL A 150 -1.18 -30.98 -14.83
CA VAL A 150 -2.14 -29.91 -14.53
C VAL A 150 -2.09 -29.52 -13.05
N LEU A 151 -2.07 -30.51 -12.14
CA LEU A 151 -1.98 -30.25 -10.70
C LEU A 151 -0.68 -29.55 -10.32
N VAL A 152 0.47 -30.01 -10.83
CA VAL A 152 1.76 -29.36 -10.58
C VAL A 152 1.83 -27.99 -11.24
N GLY A 153 1.32 -27.85 -12.47
CA GLY A 153 1.19 -26.55 -13.13
C GLY A 153 0.40 -25.57 -12.28
N ALA A 154 -0.78 -25.97 -11.80
CA ALA A 154 -1.62 -25.16 -10.92
C ALA A 154 -0.90 -24.77 -9.62
N ALA A 155 -0.20 -25.72 -8.98
CA ALA A 155 0.58 -25.45 -7.77
C ALA A 155 1.70 -24.41 -8.01
N ILE A 156 2.42 -24.51 -9.12
CA ILE A 156 3.44 -23.53 -9.53
C ILE A 156 2.78 -22.16 -9.74
N GLY A 157 1.69 -22.10 -10.50
CA GLY A 157 0.98 -20.85 -10.78
C GLY A 157 0.48 -20.16 -9.51
N THR A 158 -0.17 -20.91 -8.62
CA THR A 158 -0.60 -20.39 -7.31
C THR A 158 0.59 -19.96 -6.45
N GLY A 159 1.70 -20.71 -6.46
CA GLY A 159 2.92 -20.36 -5.74
C GLY A 159 3.54 -19.04 -6.23
N VAL A 160 3.66 -18.87 -7.56
CA VAL A 160 4.15 -17.63 -8.19
C VAL A 160 3.23 -16.46 -7.89
N ALA A 161 1.91 -16.63 -8.02
CA ALA A 161 0.94 -15.59 -7.67
C ALA A 161 1.04 -15.19 -6.19
N LYS A 162 1.16 -16.15 -5.26
CA LYS A 162 1.40 -15.83 -3.84
C LYS A 162 2.74 -15.15 -3.61
N LEU A 163 3.79 -15.54 -4.34
CA LEU A 163 5.11 -14.91 -4.24
C LEU A 163 5.04 -13.42 -4.59
N THR A 164 4.14 -13.01 -5.48
CA THR A 164 3.95 -11.59 -5.77
C THR A 164 3.59 -10.76 -4.53
N ASN A 165 3.08 -11.34 -3.42
CA ASN A 165 2.85 -10.60 -2.17
C ASN A 165 4.13 -10.04 -1.53
N ARG A 166 5.29 -10.63 -1.85
CA ARG A 166 6.59 -10.14 -1.35
C ARG A 166 6.88 -8.72 -1.85
N TRP A 167 6.45 -8.42 -3.08
CA TRP A 167 6.65 -7.11 -3.69
C TRP A 167 5.36 -6.32 -3.81
N TRP A 168 4.20 -6.97 -3.91
CA TRP A 168 2.90 -6.33 -4.02
C TRP A 168 1.99 -6.86 -2.91
N PRO A 169 2.14 -6.38 -1.67
CA PRO A 169 1.25 -6.76 -0.60
C PRO A 169 -0.17 -6.24 -0.90
N VAL A 170 -1.18 -7.06 -0.62
CA VAL A 170 -2.58 -6.62 -0.66
C VAL A 170 -2.87 -5.84 0.62
N ARG A 171 -3.27 -4.57 0.48
CA ARG A 171 -3.79 -3.78 1.60
C ARG A 171 -5.21 -4.29 1.92
N PRO A 172 -5.51 -4.76 3.14
CA PRO A 172 -6.84 -5.29 3.47
C PRO A 172 -7.95 -4.23 3.46
N SER A 173 -7.63 -3.04 3.95
CA SER A 173 -8.51 -1.87 4.04
C SER A 173 -7.69 -0.60 3.88
N ASP A 174 -8.27 0.43 3.29
CA ASP A 174 -7.63 1.75 3.27
C ASP A 174 -7.63 2.40 4.67
N GLU A 175 -8.58 2.03 5.53
CA GLU A 175 -8.60 2.42 6.94
C GLU A 175 -7.58 1.68 7.80
N ALA A 176 -6.91 2.45 8.64
CA ALA A 176 -6.19 1.94 9.79
C ALA A 176 -7.16 1.65 10.95
N ARG A 177 -6.79 0.67 11.77
CA ARG A 177 -7.49 0.40 13.03
C ARG A 177 -7.10 1.45 14.07
N ALA A 178 -8.02 1.80 14.94
CA ALA A 178 -7.78 2.70 16.05
C ALA A 178 -8.83 2.43 17.12
N ARG A 179 -8.49 2.60 18.40
CA ARG A 179 -9.51 2.48 19.46
C ARG A 179 -10.56 3.59 19.32
N PRO A 180 -11.86 3.28 19.47
CA PRO A 180 -12.91 4.30 19.59
C PRO A 180 -12.71 5.18 20.83
N ILE A 181 -13.13 6.44 20.73
CA ILE A 181 -13.23 7.41 21.82
C ILE A 181 -14.67 7.94 21.81
N ASP A 182 -15.50 7.43 22.72
CA ASP A 182 -16.91 7.82 22.86
C ASP A 182 -17.13 9.08 23.73
N THR A 183 -16.05 9.76 24.15
CA THR A 183 -16.10 10.90 25.08
C THR A 183 -15.91 12.26 24.41
N VAL A 184 -15.99 12.34 23.08
CA VAL A 184 -15.87 13.63 22.37
C VAL A 184 -17.23 14.33 22.26
N PRO A 185 -17.27 15.67 22.27
CA PRO A 185 -18.52 16.40 22.16
C PRO A 185 -19.19 16.18 20.80
N ALA A 186 -20.51 15.97 20.79
CA ALA A 186 -21.27 16.11 19.55
C ALA A 186 -21.31 17.58 19.11
N LEU A 187 -21.14 17.81 17.81
CA LEU A 187 -21.10 19.13 17.17
C LEU A 187 -22.24 19.24 16.15
N PRO A 188 -23.51 19.34 16.59
CA PRO A 188 -24.64 19.43 15.68
C PRO A 188 -24.47 20.61 14.73
N GLN A 189 -24.49 20.35 13.42
CA GLN A 189 -24.27 21.34 12.36
C GLN A 189 -22.93 22.11 12.49
N GLY A 190 -21.96 21.59 13.25
CA GLY A 190 -20.67 22.24 13.49
C GLY A 190 -20.62 23.19 14.69
N GLU A 191 -21.63 23.22 15.57
CA GLU A 191 -21.61 24.08 16.75
C GLU A 191 -20.38 23.80 17.64
N GLY A 192 -19.59 24.84 17.93
CA GLY A 192 -18.35 24.74 18.71
C GLY A 192 -17.12 24.28 17.91
N LEU A 193 -17.23 24.14 16.59
CA LEU A 193 -16.10 23.83 15.70
C LEU A 193 -15.48 25.11 15.14
N VAL A 194 -14.15 25.25 15.26
CA VAL A 194 -13.37 26.18 14.42
C VAL A 194 -12.73 25.35 13.32
N ILE A 195 -13.06 25.61 12.05
CA ILE A 195 -12.55 24.85 10.90
C ILE A 195 -11.84 25.77 9.91
N VAL A 196 -10.62 25.40 9.53
CA VAL A 196 -9.83 26.09 8.51
C VAL A 196 -9.83 25.33 7.20
N SER A 197 -10.20 26.01 6.11
CA SER A 197 -10.18 25.48 4.76
C SER A 197 -9.00 26.07 3.99
N ASN A 198 -8.16 25.20 3.43
CA ASN A 198 -6.99 25.60 2.65
C ASN A 198 -7.19 25.30 1.15
N PRO A 199 -7.62 26.29 0.34
CA PRO A 199 -7.85 26.10 -1.09
C PRO A 199 -6.56 25.80 -1.88
N PHE A 200 -5.38 26.08 -1.30
CA PHE A 200 -4.08 25.87 -1.97
C PHE A 200 -3.53 24.43 -1.81
N SER A 201 -4.17 23.57 -1.02
CA SER A 201 -3.69 22.21 -0.74
C SER A 201 -4.06 21.15 -1.79
N GLY A 202 -4.99 21.46 -2.68
CA GLY A 202 -5.55 20.55 -3.67
C GLY A 202 -5.26 20.96 -5.12
N PRO A 203 -5.73 20.17 -6.10
CA PRO A 203 -5.82 20.64 -7.48
C PRO A 203 -6.62 21.95 -7.55
N PRO A 204 -6.35 22.85 -8.52
CA PRO A 204 -6.97 24.18 -8.58
C PRO A 204 -8.50 24.20 -8.54
N ASP A 205 -9.15 23.12 -8.98
CA ASP A 205 -10.62 22.98 -9.07
C ASP A 205 -11.23 22.23 -7.87
N THR A 206 -10.48 21.98 -6.79
CA THR A 206 -10.91 21.16 -5.64
C THR A 206 -11.00 21.99 -4.35
N ASP A 207 -11.65 23.15 -4.41
CA ASP A 207 -11.96 23.91 -3.21
C ASP A 207 -13.20 23.33 -2.52
N VAL A 208 -13.01 22.82 -1.30
CA VAL A 208 -14.07 22.23 -0.46
C VAL A 208 -14.65 23.23 0.54
N SER A 209 -14.20 24.48 0.53
CA SER A 209 -14.59 25.51 1.52
C SER A 209 -16.09 25.78 1.53
N GLU A 210 -16.70 25.93 0.36
CA GLU A 210 -18.16 26.17 0.25
C GLU A 210 -18.96 24.93 0.71
N GLU A 211 -18.55 23.73 0.28
CA GLU A 211 -19.23 22.48 0.67
C GLU A 211 -19.20 22.28 2.19
N VAL A 212 -18.06 22.55 2.83
CA VAL A 212 -17.90 22.49 4.29
C VAL A 212 -18.80 23.51 4.98
N ARG A 213 -18.91 24.73 4.43
CA ARG A 213 -19.78 25.78 4.98
C ARG A 213 -21.25 25.43 4.89
N GLU A 214 -21.69 24.86 3.77
CA GLU A 214 -23.07 24.41 3.58
C GLU A 214 -23.45 23.26 4.54
N ARG A 215 -22.53 22.32 4.77
CA ARG A 215 -22.79 21.13 5.59
C ARG A 215 -22.61 21.34 7.09
N LEU A 216 -21.76 22.29 7.50
CA LEU A 216 -21.49 22.65 8.90
C LEU A 216 -21.74 24.15 9.15
N PRO A 217 -22.98 24.63 8.98
CA PRO A 217 -23.28 26.07 8.99
C PRO A 217 -23.06 26.76 10.35
N ALA A 218 -23.05 26.01 11.46
CA ALA A 218 -22.83 26.55 12.80
C ALA A 218 -21.35 26.62 13.21
N ALA A 219 -20.43 26.11 12.37
CA ALA A 219 -19.00 26.20 12.61
C ALA A 219 -18.46 27.62 12.36
N HIS A 220 -17.35 27.95 13.01
CA HIS A 220 -16.57 29.14 12.68
C HIS A 220 -15.60 28.80 11.55
N HIS A 221 -15.89 29.30 10.36
CA HIS A 221 -15.16 29.00 9.12
C HIS A 221 -14.04 30.00 8.88
N LEU A 222 -12.82 29.48 8.71
CA LEU A 222 -11.64 30.22 8.32
C LEU A 222 -11.22 29.76 6.92
N VAL A 223 -10.83 30.68 6.04
CA VAL A 223 -10.30 30.34 4.71
C VAL A 223 -8.90 30.92 4.60
N VAL A 224 -7.92 30.07 4.27
CA VAL A 224 -6.52 30.48 4.17
C VAL A 224 -6.37 31.49 3.03
N GLY A 225 -5.85 32.67 3.36
CA GLY A 225 -5.44 33.71 2.40
C GLY A 225 -3.99 33.54 1.96
N ASP A 226 -3.60 34.28 0.93
CA ASP A 226 -2.22 34.26 0.43
C ASP A 226 -1.22 34.74 1.51
N GLY A 227 -0.13 33.98 1.70
CA GLY A 227 0.91 34.28 2.69
C GLY A 227 0.53 34.09 4.16
N VAL A 228 -0.70 33.67 4.48
CA VAL A 228 -1.17 33.47 5.87
C VAL A 228 -0.88 32.05 6.33
N LYS A 229 -0.35 31.91 7.55
CA LYS A 229 -0.10 30.60 8.16
C LYS A 229 -1.37 30.06 8.83
N VAL A 230 -1.66 28.80 8.56
CA VAL A 230 -2.79 28.05 9.14
C VAL A 230 -2.73 28.02 10.66
N GLU A 231 -1.53 27.87 11.22
CA GLU A 231 -1.29 27.84 12.67
C GLU A 231 -1.75 29.14 13.32
N ASP A 232 -1.28 30.29 12.82
CA ASP A 232 -1.61 31.61 13.36
C ASP A 232 -3.13 31.86 13.30
N MET A 233 -3.79 31.52 12.19
CA MET A 233 -5.24 31.66 12.06
C MET A 233 -6.04 30.84 13.07
N LEU A 234 -5.60 29.60 13.31
CA LEU A 234 -6.27 28.74 14.29
C LEU A 234 -6.05 29.26 15.70
N GLU A 235 -4.82 29.63 16.07
CA GLU A 235 -4.51 30.18 17.39
C GLU A 235 -5.29 31.46 17.68
N ASP A 236 -5.36 32.39 16.72
CA ASP A 236 -6.13 33.63 16.85
C ASP A 236 -7.62 33.36 17.05
N ALA A 237 -8.20 32.44 16.26
CA ALA A 237 -9.61 32.08 16.37
C ALA A 237 -9.93 31.35 17.69
N LEU A 238 -9.02 30.49 18.17
CA LEU A 238 -9.16 29.85 19.47
C LEU A 238 -9.11 30.87 20.61
N ALA A 239 -8.21 31.85 20.52
CA ALA A 239 -8.12 32.93 21.49
C ALA A 239 -9.38 33.84 21.49
N GLU A 240 -9.92 34.17 20.31
CA GLU A 240 -11.12 35.00 20.18
C GLU A 240 -12.38 34.30 20.70
N ARG A 241 -12.54 33.01 20.38
CA ARG A 241 -13.76 32.24 20.69
C ARG A 241 -13.73 31.58 22.07
N GLY A 242 -12.55 31.40 22.65
CA GLY A 242 -12.36 30.87 24.00
C GLY A 242 -13.13 29.57 24.26
N GLN A 243 -13.91 29.55 25.35
CA GLN A 243 -14.64 28.36 25.81
C GLN A 243 -15.77 27.88 24.87
N TRP A 244 -16.14 28.66 23.86
CA TRP A 244 -17.10 28.20 22.84
C TRP A 244 -16.52 27.05 22.01
N VAL A 245 -15.20 27.03 21.82
CA VAL A 245 -14.53 26.03 21.00
C VAL A 245 -14.51 24.69 21.73
N ARG A 246 -15.04 23.67 21.04
CA ARG A 246 -15.08 22.28 21.47
C ARG A 246 -14.27 21.34 20.57
N ALA A 247 -13.90 21.79 19.36
CA ALA A 247 -13.09 21.06 18.41
C ALA A 247 -12.37 21.99 17.43
N VAL A 248 -11.26 21.51 16.89
CA VAL A 248 -10.54 22.15 15.77
C VAL A 248 -10.76 21.31 14.52
N GLY A 249 -10.95 21.95 13.38
CA GLY A 249 -11.19 21.31 12.10
C GLY A 249 -10.25 21.80 11.02
N VAL A 250 -10.04 20.95 10.02
CA VAL A 250 -9.24 21.28 8.84
C VAL A 250 -9.85 20.66 7.59
N ALA A 251 -9.97 21.46 6.53
CA ALA A 251 -10.31 21.01 5.19
C ALA A 251 -9.13 21.31 4.25
N GLY A 252 -8.33 20.28 3.95
CA GLY A 252 -7.07 20.47 3.23
C GLY A 252 -6.27 19.20 3.02
N GLY A 253 -4.99 19.36 2.65
CA GLY A 253 -4.05 18.27 2.43
C GLY A 253 -3.27 17.89 3.70
N ASP A 254 -2.47 16.83 3.61
CA ASP A 254 -1.77 16.23 4.76
C ASP A 254 -0.91 17.23 5.56
N GLY A 255 -0.24 18.19 4.90
CA GLY A 255 0.54 19.24 5.57
C GLY A 255 -0.31 20.20 6.41
N THR A 256 -1.46 20.64 5.88
CA THR A 256 -2.40 21.50 6.64
C THR A 256 -3.03 20.72 7.79
N VAL A 257 -3.29 19.42 7.59
CA VAL A 257 -3.79 18.54 8.65
C VAL A 257 -2.78 18.38 9.78
N ALA A 258 -1.49 18.25 9.48
CA ALA A 258 -0.45 18.17 10.49
C ALA A 258 -0.37 19.44 11.36
N THR A 259 -0.50 20.62 10.73
CA THR A 259 -0.56 21.90 11.46
C THR A 259 -1.79 21.97 12.37
N ALA A 260 -2.98 21.64 11.87
CA ALA A 260 -4.19 21.66 12.68
C ALA A 260 -4.17 20.63 13.81
N ALA A 261 -3.57 19.45 13.58
CA ALA A 261 -3.37 18.43 14.61
C ALA A 261 -2.45 18.92 15.73
N ALA A 262 -1.38 19.66 15.39
CA ALA A 262 -0.48 20.26 16.37
C ALA A 262 -1.20 21.28 17.27
N VAL A 263 -2.02 22.14 16.66
CA VAL A 263 -2.86 23.11 17.42
C VAL A 263 -3.85 22.36 18.31
N ALA A 264 -4.53 21.34 17.77
CA ALA A 264 -5.49 20.53 18.52
C ALA A 264 -4.86 19.87 19.75
N ASP A 265 -3.66 19.29 19.61
CA ASP A 265 -2.90 18.67 20.71
C ASP A 265 -2.55 19.69 21.80
N ARG A 266 -2.03 20.87 21.43
CA ARG A 266 -1.66 21.94 22.38
C ARG A 266 -2.83 22.41 23.24
N HIS A 267 -4.02 22.45 22.66
CA HIS A 267 -5.24 22.90 23.35
C HIS A 267 -6.07 21.74 23.93
N GLY A 268 -5.65 20.49 23.74
CA GLY A 268 -6.38 19.31 24.20
C GLY A 268 -7.75 19.14 23.53
N LEU A 269 -7.89 19.59 22.28
CA LEU A 269 -9.14 19.57 21.52
C LEU A 269 -9.19 18.39 20.53
N PRO A 270 -10.37 17.80 20.28
CA PRO A 270 -10.54 16.82 19.22
C PRO A 270 -10.43 17.47 17.83
N LEU A 271 -9.98 16.67 16.86
CA LEU A 271 -9.70 17.10 15.49
C LEU A 271 -10.74 16.59 14.49
N VAL A 272 -11.31 17.50 13.69
CA VAL A 272 -12.15 17.19 12.53
C VAL A 272 -11.29 17.29 11.26
N VAL A 273 -11.30 16.26 10.41
CA VAL A 273 -10.54 16.26 9.15
C VAL A 273 -11.51 16.11 7.98
N VAL A 274 -11.43 17.05 7.02
CA VAL A 274 -12.14 16.98 5.75
C VAL A 274 -11.09 16.86 4.62
N PRO A 275 -11.17 15.82 3.76
CA PRO A 275 -10.19 15.62 2.71
C PRO A 275 -10.30 16.70 1.61
N GLY A 276 -9.31 17.60 1.53
CA GLY A 276 -9.26 18.69 0.53
C GLY A 276 -7.99 18.72 -0.33
N GLY A 277 -7.05 17.80 -0.10
CA GLY A 277 -5.78 17.71 -0.82
C GLY A 277 -5.74 16.67 -1.95
N THR A 278 -4.59 16.57 -2.61
CA THR A 278 -4.40 15.65 -3.76
C THR A 278 -4.38 14.17 -3.37
N LEU A 279 -3.72 13.82 -2.24
CA LEU A 279 -3.49 12.43 -1.83
C LEU A 279 -4.28 12.01 -0.58
N ASN A 280 -4.55 12.95 0.33
CA ASN A 280 -5.33 12.77 1.57
C ASN A 280 -4.98 11.49 2.32
N HIS A 281 -3.68 11.24 2.52
CA HIS A 281 -3.19 9.99 3.09
C HIS A 281 -3.71 9.80 4.52
N PHE A 282 -3.63 10.85 5.34
CA PHE A 282 -4.08 10.80 6.72
C PHE A 282 -5.59 10.63 6.84
N ALA A 283 -6.38 11.43 6.11
CA ALA A 283 -7.84 11.33 6.13
C ALA A 283 -8.30 9.91 5.74
N ARG A 284 -7.68 9.32 4.71
CA ARG A 284 -7.96 7.92 4.31
C ARG A 284 -7.55 6.90 5.36
N ASP A 285 -6.41 7.09 6.02
CA ASP A 285 -5.97 6.21 7.11
C ASP A 285 -6.94 6.28 8.30
N VAL A 286 -7.44 7.46 8.65
CA VAL A 286 -8.50 7.63 9.67
C VAL A 286 -9.80 6.96 9.22
N GLY A 287 -10.10 7.02 7.92
CA GLY A 287 -11.33 6.51 7.33
C GLY A 287 -12.37 7.57 7.07
N VAL A 288 -11.92 8.79 6.75
CA VAL A 288 -12.73 9.91 6.28
C VAL A 288 -12.40 10.17 4.81
N TYR A 289 -13.35 9.86 3.94
CA TYR A 289 -13.20 9.90 2.48
C TYR A 289 -13.91 11.08 1.83
N ASP A 290 -14.89 11.67 2.51
CA ASP A 290 -15.63 12.84 2.05
C ASP A 290 -16.14 13.70 3.22
N THR A 291 -16.65 14.88 2.89
CA THR A 291 -17.19 15.85 3.86
C THR A 291 -18.36 15.29 4.66
N GLN A 292 -19.20 14.44 4.06
CA GLN A 292 -20.35 13.87 4.76
C GLN A 292 -19.91 12.93 5.88
N GLU A 293 -18.85 12.13 5.70
CA GLU A 293 -18.34 11.26 6.77
C GLU A 293 -17.83 12.08 7.98
N ALA A 294 -17.22 13.24 7.75
CA ALA A 294 -16.85 14.16 8.83
C ALA A 294 -18.09 14.74 9.53
N VAL A 295 -19.14 15.09 8.77
CA VAL A 295 -20.41 15.58 9.31
C VAL A 295 -21.10 14.51 10.16
N ASP A 296 -21.22 13.28 9.65
CA ASP A 296 -21.84 12.15 10.36
C ASP A 296 -21.12 11.90 11.70
N ALA A 297 -19.79 11.86 11.67
CA ALA A 297 -18.97 11.62 12.85
C ALA A 297 -19.10 12.75 13.90
N THR A 298 -19.07 14.00 13.45
CA THR A 298 -19.18 15.16 14.34
C THR A 298 -20.57 15.30 14.95
N GLN A 299 -21.63 15.00 14.20
CA GLN A 299 -23.00 14.99 14.72
C GLN A 299 -23.22 13.90 15.78
N ALA A 300 -22.63 12.72 15.58
CA ALA A 300 -22.74 11.61 16.52
C ALA A 300 -21.79 11.74 17.73
N GLY A 301 -20.76 12.57 17.67
CA GLY A 301 -19.72 12.62 18.69
C GLY A 301 -18.83 11.37 18.67
N GLU A 302 -18.52 10.87 17.48
CA GLU A 302 -17.73 9.65 17.29
C GLU A 302 -16.31 9.98 16.86
N ALA A 303 -15.34 9.49 17.62
CA ALA A 303 -13.92 9.68 17.33
C ALA A 303 -13.12 8.40 17.56
N VAL A 304 -11.88 8.42 17.09
CA VAL A 304 -10.86 7.40 17.37
C VAL A 304 -9.58 8.05 17.88
N ALA A 305 -8.78 7.28 18.63
CA ALA A 305 -7.47 7.73 19.07
C ALA A 305 -6.48 7.75 17.90
N VAL A 306 -5.73 8.83 17.76
CA VAL A 306 -4.62 8.95 16.82
C VAL A 306 -3.39 9.47 17.52
N ASP A 307 -2.31 8.70 17.48
CA ASP A 307 -1.02 9.15 17.97
C ASP A 307 -0.49 10.26 17.06
N LEU A 308 0.08 11.31 17.66
CA LEU A 308 0.85 12.31 16.95
C LEU A 308 2.33 12.10 17.24
N ALA A 309 3.13 12.11 16.18
CA ALA A 309 4.57 12.10 16.33
C ALA A 309 5.11 13.52 16.27
N LEU A 310 6.19 13.76 16.99
CA LEU A 310 6.89 15.02 16.97
C LEU A 310 8.40 14.80 16.96
N VAL A 311 9.10 15.81 16.46
CA VAL A 311 10.54 15.86 16.34
C VAL A 311 11.05 17.16 16.93
N GLU A 312 12.02 17.05 17.80
CA GLU A 312 12.75 18.17 18.40
C GLU A 312 14.10 18.26 17.70
N ALA A 313 14.36 19.41 17.09
CA ALA A 313 15.62 19.72 16.44
C ALA A 313 16.56 20.42 17.43
N HIS A 314 17.78 19.90 17.51
CA HIS A 314 18.84 20.42 18.36
C HIS A 314 20.03 20.83 17.47
N PRO A 315 20.74 21.93 17.78
CA PRO A 315 21.86 22.43 16.96
C PRO A 315 22.90 21.34 16.66
N GLY A 316 23.16 20.49 17.64
CA GLY A 316 24.05 19.35 17.53
C GLY A 316 25.53 19.71 17.61
N ARG A 317 26.35 18.70 17.34
CA ARG A 317 27.59 18.37 18.06
C ARG A 317 28.85 19.21 17.78
N LEU A 318 28.74 20.39 17.17
CA LEU A 318 29.94 21.13 16.77
C LEU A 318 30.62 21.86 17.93
N ASP A 319 29.90 22.34 18.96
CA ASP A 319 30.49 23.09 20.08
C ASP A 319 30.08 22.64 21.51
N ASP A 320 28.89 22.04 21.71
CA ASP A 320 28.47 21.52 23.03
C ASP A 320 27.63 20.22 22.89
N PRO A 321 28.18 19.04 23.25
CA PRO A 321 27.50 17.75 23.12
C PRO A 321 26.30 17.55 24.04
N GLU A 322 26.19 18.36 25.11
CA GLU A 322 25.11 18.29 26.09
C GLU A 322 24.08 19.41 25.88
N ASP A 323 24.22 20.21 24.82
CA ASP A 323 23.22 21.22 24.47
C ASP A 323 21.90 20.54 24.06
N ILE A 324 21.05 20.40 25.07
CA ILE A 324 19.67 19.92 24.98
C ILE A 324 18.72 21.03 24.53
N SER A 325 19.22 22.22 24.17
CA SER A 325 18.36 23.28 23.67
C SER A 325 17.56 22.78 22.48
N VAL A 326 16.24 22.90 22.60
CA VAL A 326 15.32 22.61 21.52
C VAL A 326 15.22 23.89 20.71
N THR A 327 15.84 23.90 19.54
CA THR A 327 15.73 25.02 18.61
C THR A 327 14.31 25.09 18.06
N ARG A 328 13.70 23.92 17.84
CA ARG A 328 12.34 23.81 17.29
C ARG A 328 11.70 22.47 17.61
N THR A 329 10.39 22.49 17.80
CA THR A 329 9.55 21.29 17.85
C THR A 329 8.60 21.29 16.66
N ARG A 330 8.47 20.16 15.97
CA ARG A 330 7.52 19.98 14.87
C ARG A 330 6.73 18.70 15.05
N TYR A 331 5.44 18.77 14.71
CA TYR A 331 4.57 17.61 14.66
C TYR A 331 4.51 17.07 13.23
N PHE A 332 4.35 15.75 13.10
CA PHE A 332 4.10 15.09 11.82
C PHE A 332 3.12 13.94 12.02
N ILE A 333 2.23 13.76 11.05
CA ILE A 333 1.13 12.80 11.15
C ILE A 333 1.41 11.50 10.40
N ASN A 334 2.30 11.53 9.39
CA ASN A 334 2.65 10.36 8.61
C ASN A 334 4.11 9.98 8.83
N THR A 335 5.05 10.78 8.31
CA THR A 335 6.45 10.33 8.23
C THR A 335 7.44 11.49 8.32
N ALA A 336 8.56 11.24 8.99
CA ALA A 336 9.76 12.06 8.94
C ALA A 336 10.91 11.27 8.30
N SER A 337 11.86 11.95 7.67
CA SER A 337 13.03 11.29 7.09
C SER A 337 14.26 12.20 7.02
N ILE A 338 15.44 11.58 7.09
CA ILE A 338 16.74 12.24 7.00
C ILE A 338 17.54 11.59 5.85
N GLY A 339 18.26 12.40 5.09
CA GLY A 339 19.07 11.96 3.95
C GLY A 339 18.25 11.85 2.67
N SER A 340 18.52 10.82 1.86
CA SER A 340 18.05 10.73 0.47
C SER A 340 16.62 10.17 0.27
N TYR A 341 15.85 9.97 1.33
CA TYR A 341 14.48 9.43 1.22
C TYR A 341 13.50 10.37 0.51
N PRO A 342 13.49 11.70 0.76
CA PRO A 342 12.62 12.62 0.01
C PRO A 342 12.92 12.60 -1.49
N GLU A 343 14.19 12.52 -1.88
CA GLU A 343 14.60 12.39 -3.28
C GLU A 343 14.07 11.09 -3.90
N LEU A 344 14.13 9.97 -3.16
CA LEU A 344 13.58 8.68 -3.58
C LEU A 344 12.07 8.77 -3.85
N VAL A 345 11.31 9.39 -2.94
CA VAL A 345 9.85 9.55 -3.08
C VAL A 345 9.52 10.45 -4.27
N ARG A 346 10.23 11.57 -4.43
CA ARG A 346 10.06 12.51 -5.54
C ARG A 346 10.32 11.87 -6.90
N LEU A 347 11.43 11.15 -7.05
CA LEU A 347 11.78 10.45 -8.30
C LEU A 347 10.76 9.34 -8.60
N ARG A 348 10.32 8.59 -7.58
CA ARG A 348 9.27 7.58 -7.74
C ARG A 348 7.99 8.22 -8.29
N GLU A 349 7.54 9.32 -7.71
CA GLU A 349 6.30 10.00 -8.12
C GLU A 349 6.38 10.56 -9.54
N GLN A 350 7.52 11.13 -9.92
CA GLN A 350 7.77 11.61 -11.28
C GLN A 350 7.67 10.46 -12.31
N TRP A 351 8.16 9.27 -11.96
CA TRP A 351 8.26 8.14 -12.90
C TRP A 351 7.07 7.17 -12.82
N GLN A 352 6.29 7.21 -11.75
CA GLN A 352 5.15 6.33 -11.52
C GLN A 352 4.09 6.38 -12.63
N PRO A 353 3.70 7.56 -13.19
CA PRO A 353 2.73 7.61 -14.28
C PRO A 353 3.17 6.85 -15.54
N ARG A 354 4.49 6.80 -15.80
CA ARG A 354 5.05 6.18 -17.01
C ARG A 354 5.34 4.69 -16.85
N TYR A 355 5.89 4.29 -15.69
CA TYR A 355 6.40 2.94 -15.47
C TYR A 355 5.62 2.12 -14.44
N GLY A 356 4.63 2.73 -13.79
CA GLY A 356 3.89 2.11 -12.68
C GLY A 356 4.67 2.15 -11.36
N LYS A 357 3.99 1.78 -10.26
CA LYS A 357 4.47 1.98 -8.88
C LYS A 357 5.82 1.29 -8.58
N TRP A 358 5.95 0.00 -8.88
CA TRP A 358 7.15 -0.78 -8.51
C TRP A 358 8.36 -0.54 -9.41
N PRO A 359 8.23 -0.48 -10.75
CA PRO A 359 9.37 -0.16 -11.60
C PRO A 359 9.90 1.26 -11.36
N ALA A 360 9.00 2.23 -11.15
CA ALA A 360 9.40 3.60 -10.80
C ALA A 360 10.15 3.65 -9.46
N PHE A 361 9.66 2.94 -8.44
CA PHE A 361 10.35 2.84 -7.15
C PHE A 361 11.74 2.20 -7.29
N ALA A 362 11.85 1.08 -8.00
CA ALA A 362 13.13 0.39 -8.17
C ALA A 362 14.15 1.25 -8.92
N ALA A 363 13.72 1.93 -9.98
CA ALA A 363 14.55 2.86 -10.73
C ALA A 363 14.99 4.04 -9.85
N ALA A 364 14.05 4.66 -9.13
CA ALA A 364 14.34 5.77 -8.22
C ALA A 364 15.34 5.37 -7.13
N LEU A 365 15.19 4.18 -6.55
CA LEU A 365 16.13 3.64 -5.56
C LEU A 365 17.51 3.44 -6.15
N ILE A 366 17.63 2.85 -7.35
CA ILE A 366 18.92 2.68 -8.02
C ILE A 366 19.59 4.04 -8.25
N THR A 367 18.83 5.03 -8.73
CA THR A 367 19.34 6.39 -8.98
C THR A 367 19.83 7.06 -7.70
N VAL A 368 19.03 7.02 -6.63
CA VAL A 368 19.40 7.56 -5.31
C VAL A 368 20.64 6.87 -4.75
N LEU A 369 20.69 5.54 -4.78
CA LEU A 369 21.85 4.80 -4.28
C LEU A 369 23.15 5.13 -5.05
N GLN A 370 23.04 5.51 -6.33
CA GLN A 370 24.17 5.89 -7.17
C GLN A 370 24.63 7.33 -6.93
N ARG A 371 23.69 8.26 -6.75
CA ARG A 371 23.96 9.71 -6.74
C ARG A 371 24.04 10.34 -5.35
N SER A 372 23.25 9.85 -4.40
CA SER A 372 23.07 10.55 -3.14
C SER A 372 24.23 10.32 -2.17
N GLU A 373 24.50 11.36 -1.38
CA GLU A 373 25.52 11.33 -0.34
C GLU A 373 25.10 10.45 0.84
N LYS A 374 26.09 9.94 1.56
CA LYS A 374 25.88 9.05 2.71
C LYS A 374 25.97 9.90 3.97
N ILE A 375 24.95 9.82 4.80
CA ILE A 375 24.94 10.51 6.10
C ILE A 375 25.46 9.57 7.19
N SER A 376 26.17 10.13 8.18
CA SER A 376 26.61 9.39 9.36
C SER A 376 25.67 9.70 10.51
N VAL A 377 24.93 8.69 10.95
CA VAL A 377 23.93 8.79 12.02
C VAL A 377 24.34 7.92 13.20
N LYS A 378 24.14 8.40 14.42
CA LYS A 378 24.25 7.62 15.64
C LYS A 378 22.84 7.26 16.10
N ILE A 379 22.59 5.96 16.18
CA ILE A 379 21.31 5.39 16.60
C ILE A 379 21.63 4.39 17.71
N GLU A 380 20.94 4.46 18.85
CA GLU A 380 21.16 3.56 19.99
C GLU A 380 22.64 3.51 20.44
N GLY A 381 23.32 4.66 20.47
CA GLY A 381 24.72 4.76 20.89
C GLY A 381 25.75 4.34 19.82
N ARG A 382 25.33 3.84 18.65
CA ARG A 382 26.23 3.33 17.61
C ARG A 382 26.15 4.15 16.32
N TRP A 383 27.32 4.46 15.76
CA TRP A 383 27.43 5.14 14.46
C TRP A 383 27.21 4.18 13.29
N TYR A 384 26.44 4.65 12.31
CA TYR A 384 26.16 4.00 11.04
C TYR A 384 26.34 5.01 9.90
N LYS A 385 26.88 4.56 8.75
CA LYS A 385 26.69 5.31 7.50
C LYS A 385 25.44 4.79 6.81
N VAL A 386 24.50 5.67 6.51
CA VAL A 386 23.20 5.32 5.90
C VAL A 386 22.94 6.20 4.68
N TRP A 387 22.12 5.71 3.75
CA TRP A 387 21.60 6.56 2.66
C TRP A 387 20.41 7.39 3.10
N PHE A 388 19.58 6.80 3.98
CA PHE A 388 18.47 7.50 4.59
C PHE A 388 18.06 6.81 5.90
N LEU A 389 17.40 7.61 6.73
CA LEU A 389 16.64 7.20 7.90
C LEU A 389 15.18 7.61 7.67
N PHE A 390 14.26 6.71 7.94
CA PHE A 390 12.82 6.92 7.87
C PHE A 390 12.24 6.69 9.27
N VAL A 391 11.35 7.59 9.69
CA VAL A 391 10.61 7.52 10.95
C VAL A 391 9.13 7.68 10.61
N GLY A 392 8.34 6.62 10.78
CA GLY A 392 6.89 6.64 10.61
C GLY A 392 6.17 6.88 11.94
N ASN A 393 5.07 7.63 11.92
CA ASN A 393 4.15 7.74 13.04
C ASN A 393 3.26 6.48 13.08
N GLY A 394 3.64 5.50 13.90
CA GLY A 394 3.03 4.16 13.92
C GLY A 394 3.78 3.13 13.07
N PRO A 395 3.61 1.82 13.34
CA PRO A 395 4.15 0.73 12.54
C PRO A 395 3.69 0.79 11.07
N TYR A 396 4.61 0.83 10.11
CA TYR A 396 4.26 0.70 8.70
C TYR A 396 4.33 -0.77 8.24
N TYR A 397 3.53 -1.10 7.24
CA TYR A 397 3.54 -2.39 6.54
C TYR A 397 3.82 -2.20 5.05
N PRO A 398 4.41 -3.21 4.39
CA PRO A 398 4.95 -4.45 4.94
C PRO A 398 6.21 -4.26 5.81
N ARG A 399 6.39 -5.12 6.82
CA ARG A 399 7.66 -5.23 7.56
C ARG A 399 8.74 -5.82 6.65
N GLY A 400 9.98 -5.37 6.81
CA GLY A 400 11.11 -5.89 6.03
C GLY A 400 11.06 -5.55 4.53
N ALA A 401 10.36 -4.48 4.17
CA ALA A 401 10.25 -3.97 2.81
C ALA A 401 10.00 -2.46 2.87
N VAL A 402 9.69 -1.86 1.72
CA VAL A 402 9.39 -0.43 1.63
C VAL A 402 8.10 -0.14 2.41
N PRO A 403 8.07 0.86 3.31
CA PRO A 403 6.85 1.23 4.01
C PRO A 403 5.78 1.66 2.99
N ALA A 404 4.56 1.12 3.12
CA ALA A 404 3.50 1.33 2.13
C ALA A 404 2.18 1.81 2.74
N TRP A 405 1.76 1.27 3.88
CA TRP A 405 0.59 1.77 4.62
C TRP A 405 0.73 1.51 6.12
N ARG A 406 -0.10 2.17 6.92
CA ARG A 406 -0.16 2.03 8.36
C ARG A 406 -1.42 1.24 8.76
N PRO A 407 -1.31 0.15 9.55
CA PRO A 407 -2.45 -0.68 9.93
C PRO A 407 -3.16 -0.20 11.20
N THR A 408 -2.52 0.65 12.00
CA THR A 408 -3.01 1.15 13.29
C THR A 408 -2.58 2.60 13.51
N LEU A 409 -3.44 3.44 14.08
CA LEU A 409 -3.15 4.86 14.36
C LEU A 409 -2.74 5.14 15.81
N ASP A 410 -2.95 4.19 16.72
CA ASP A 410 -2.89 4.40 18.17
C ASP A 410 -1.96 3.40 18.89
N SER A 411 -0.91 3.00 18.18
CA SER A 411 0.04 1.96 18.59
C SER A 411 1.00 2.35 19.71
N GLY A 412 1.20 3.64 19.96
CA GLY A 412 2.20 4.16 20.90
C GLY A 412 3.66 3.95 20.45
N LEU A 413 3.91 3.69 19.16
CA LEU A 413 5.25 3.39 18.63
C LEU A 413 5.57 4.17 17.35
N LEU A 414 6.84 4.52 17.17
CA LEU A 414 7.45 5.00 15.94
C LEU A 414 8.03 3.82 15.15
N ASP A 415 7.91 3.85 13.81
CA ASP A 415 8.57 2.88 12.92
C ASP A 415 9.85 3.46 12.32
N VAL A 416 10.98 3.00 12.82
CA VAL A 416 12.30 3.49 12.46
C VAL A 416 12.96 2.53 11.49
N ARG A 417 13.26 2.98 10.28
CA ARG A 417 13.88 2.19 9.20
C ARG A 417 15.08 2.90 8.64
N TRP A 418 16.20 2.22 8.51
CA TRP A 418 17.39 2.80 7.88
C TRP A 418 18.09 1.83 6.94
N LEU A 419 18.68 2.41 5.89
CA LEU A 419 19.39 1.69 4.86
C LEU A 419 20.89 1.96 4.96
N ARG A 420 21.65 0.96 5.42
CA ARG A 420 23.07 1.03 5.68
C ARG A 420 23.92 1.06 4.40
N ALA A 421 24.79 2.05 4.33
CA ALA A 421 25.76 2.27 3.26
C ALA A 421 27.17 1.76 3.60
N ASP A 422 27.45 1.42 4.86
CA ASP A 422 28.74 0.94 5.39
C ASP A 422 28.99 -0.57 5.23
N VAL A 423 28.03 -1.31 4.66
CA VAL A 423 28.15 -2.76 4.43
C VAL A 423 28.87 -3.04 3.10
N ARG A 424 29.74 -4.06 3.06
CA ARG A 424 30.41 -4.47 1.81
C ARG A 424 29.38 -4.83 0.73
N PHE A 425 29.57 -4.25 -0.47
CA PHE A 425 28.63 -4.35 -1.61
C PHE A 425 27.20 -3.92 -1.28
N SER A 426 27.01 -2.97 -0.35
CA SER A 426 25.71 -2.50 0.14
C SER A 426 24.71 -2.25 -1.00
N ARG A 427 25.09 -1.51 -2.04
CA ARG A 427 24.24 -1.23 -3.22
C ARG A 427 23.71 -2.49 -3.89
N LEU A 428 24.61 -3.41 -4.25
CA LEU A 428 24.25 -4.67 -4.90
C LEU A 428 23.34 -5.51 -3.99
N ARG A 429 23.64 -5.54 -2.69
CA ARG A 429 22.83 -6.26 -1.70
C ARG A 429 21.42 -5.69 -1.57
N VAL A 430 21.26 -4.36 -1.62
CA VAL A 430 19.93 -3.72 -1.61
C VAL A 430 19.15 -4.12 -2.86
N VAL A 431 19.75 -4.01 -4.04
CA VAL A 431 19.10 -4.34 -5.31
C VAL A 431 18.67 -5.82 -5.35
N ILE A 432 19.58 -6.74 -4.99
CA ILE A 432 19.28 -8.17 -4.92
C ILE A 432 18.18 -8.45 -3.89
N ALA A 433 18.27 -7.85 -2.69
CA ALA A 433 17.28 -8.07 -1.65
C ALA A 433 15.89 -7.52 -2.03
N LEU A 434 15.82 -6.40 -2.77
CA LEU A 434 14.57 -5.89 -3.32
C LEU A 434 13.99 -6.85 -4.37
N ILE A 435 14.81 -7.32 -5.32
CA ILE A 435 14.40 -8.29 -6.35
C ILE A 435 13.88 -9.58 -5.71
N LEU A 436 14.51 -10.06 -4.65
CA LEU A 436 14.10 -11.27 -3.94
C LEU A 436 12.97 -11.05 -2.92
N GLY A 437 12.56 -9.80 -2.69
CA GLY A 437 11.56 -9.45 -1.68
C GLY A 437 12.01 -9.85 -0.27
N ALA A 438 13.32 -9.74 -0.02
CA ALA A 438 14.01 -10.20 1.17
C ALA A 438 14.79 -9.07 1.86
N LEU A 439 14.38 -7.82 1.65
CA LEU A 439 15.04 -6.64 2.22
C LEU A 439 15.18 -6.75 3.74
N GLY A 440 14.13 -7.18 4.44
CA GLY A 440 14.12 -7.41 5.88
C GLY A 440 15.09 -8.48 6.41
N HIS A 441 15.56 -9.40 5.55
CA HIS A 441 16.56 -10.40 5.91
C HIS A 441 17.99 -9.94 5.57
N SER A 442 18.14 -8.80 4.92
CA SER A 442 19.43 -8.28 4.49
C SER A 442 20.05 -7.41 5.58
N ARG A 443 21.34 -7.61 5.86
CA ARG A 443 22.11 -6.79 6.83
C ARG A 443 22.23 -5.30 6.46
N VAL A 444 21.81 -4.92 5.26
CA VAL A 444 21.79 -3.52 4.80
C VAL A 444 20.54 -2.77 5.25
N TYR A 445 19.49 -3.48 5.67
CA TYR A 445 18.24 -2.88 6.09
C TYR A 445 17.99 -3.21 7.54
N HIS A 446 17.65 -2.19 8.31
CA HIS A 446 17.28 -2.32 9.70
C HIS A 446 15.92 -1.67 9.92
N GLN A 447 15.15 -2.26 10.81
CA GLN A 447 13.84 -1.80 11.22
C GLN A 447 13.68 -2.00 12.72
N ARG A 448 13.12 -1.01 13.40
CA ARG A 448 12.80 -1.01 14.82
C ARG A 448 11.47 -0.30 15.04
N GLU A 449 10.68 -0.80 15.98
CA GLU A 449 9.49 -0.12 16.48
C GLU A 449 9.80 0.33 17.91
N VAL A 450 9.83 1.64 18.17
CA VAL A 450 10.30 2.23 19.43
C VAL A 450 9.41 3.40 19.85
N PRO A 451 9.20 3.65 21.15
CA PRO A 451 8.38 4.79 21.62
C PRO A 451 9.07 6.14 21.41
N SER A 452 10.41 6.16 21.38
CA SER A 452 11.22 7.34 21.10
C SER A 452 12.51 6.95 20.38
N LEU A 453 13.10 7.90 19.65
CA LEU A 453 14.34 7.72 18.93
C LEU A 453 15.19 8.97 19.04
N ASP A 454 16.41 8.83 19.52
CA ASP A 454 17.43 9.87 19.47
C ASP A 454 18.39 9.60 18.30
N VAL A 455 18.63 10.61 17.47
CA VAL A 455 19.50 10.54 16.29
C VAL A 455 20.49 11.68 16.32
N GLU A 456 21.77 11.35 16.52
CA GLU A 456 22.86 12.32 16.36
C GLU A 456 23.45 12.21 14.95
N LEU A 457 23.74 13.34 14.32
CA LEU A 457 24.37 13.42 13.02
C LEU A 457 25.82 13.87 13.18
N LEU A 458 26.73 13.28 12.42
CA LEU A 458 28.13 13.70 12.44
C LEU A 458 28.30 15.09 11.81
N GLU A 459 27.56 15.33 10.73
CA GLU A 459 27.45 16.58 10.02
C GLU A 459 25.95 16.94 9.98
N PRO A 460 25.57 18.20 10.26
CA PRO A 460 24.18 18.62 10.17
C PRO A 460 23.53 18.21 8.84
N SER A 461 22.26 17.82 8.90
CA SER A 461 21.55 17.32 7.72
C SER A 461 20.09 17.73 7.75
N MET A 462 19.49 17.87 6.57
CA MET A 462 18.10 18.28 6.44
C MET A 462 17.14 17.18 6.89
N LEU A 463 16.16 17.59 7.70
CA LEU A 463 14.97 16.81 8.03
C LEU A 463 13.84 17.17 7.06
N ALA A 464 13.11 16.14 6.60
CA ALA A 464 11.85 16.31 5.91
C ALA A 464 10.71 15.65 6.70
N THR A 465 9.59 16.35 6.88
CA THR A 465 8.38 15.88 7.57
C THR A 465 7.18 15.99 6.64
N ASP A 466 6.39 14.93 6.53
CA ASP A 466 5.17 14.86 5.71
C ASP A 466 5.34 15.34 4.25
N GLY A 467 6.57 15.22 3.72
CA GLY A 467 6.93 15.60 2.35
C GLY A 467 7.54 16.99 2.19
N GLU A 468 7.57 17.81 3.24
CA GLU A 468 8.19 19.13 3.23
C GLU A 468 9.60 19.07 3.81
N VAL A 469 10.56 19.71 3.13
CA VAL A 469 11.93 19.87 3.65
C VAL A 469 11.94 21.03 4.62
N VAL A 470 12.42 20.79 5.84
CA VAL A 470 12.14 21.66 6.96
C VAL A 470 13.35 22.43 7.42
N GLU A 471 14.32 21.73 7.99
CA GLU A 471 15.41 22.36 8.74
C GLU A 471 16.64 21.46 8.81
N GLU A 472 17.80 22.10 8.97
CA GLU A 472 19.08 21.45 9.19
C GLU A 472 19.42 21.46 10.68
N ALA A 473 19.77 20.31 11.22
CA ALA A 473 20.17 20.18 12.62
C ALA A 473 21.20 19.06 12.77
N GLY A 474 22.03 19.12 13.81
CA GLY A 474 23.00 18.08 14.12
C GLY A 474 22.48 16.98 15.04
N ARG A 475 21.28 17.14 15.63
CA ARG A 475 20.62 16.08 16.40
C ARG A 475 19.10 16.23 16.34
N TYR A 476 18.39 15.10 16.29
CA TYR A 476 16.94 15.02 16.27
C TYR A 476 16.43 14.02 17.31
N THR A 477 15.48 14.46 18.14
CA THR A 477 14.77 13.60 19.09
C THR A 477 13.34 13.39 18.62
N PHE A 478 13.00 12.16 18.26
CA PHE A 478 11.65 11.77 17.86
C PHE A 478 10.92 11.14 19.04
N ARG A 479 9.68 11.57 19.27
CA ARG A 479 8.79 11.02 20.30
C ARG A 479 7.34 11.12 19.84
N LEU A 480 6.46 10.46 20.57
CA LEU A 480 5.02 10.67 20.44
C LEU A 480 4.57 11.76 21.41
N ALA A 481 3.47 12.42 21.07
CA ALA A 481 2.72 13.26 22.01
C ALA A 481 2.32 12.43 23.24
N GLU A 482 2.15 13.08 24.40
CA GLU A 482 1.88 12.38 25.65
C GLU A 482 0.57 11.60 25.63
N LYS A 483 -0.41 12.09 24.86
CA LYS A 483 -1.71 11.46 24.69
C LYS A 483 -2.07 11.46 23.20
N PRO A 484 -2.74 10.41 22.71
CA PRO A 484 -3.31 10.44 21.37
C PRO A 484 -4.44 11.46 21.31
N ILE A 485 -4.54 12.17 20.18
CA ILE A 485 -5.63 13.10 19.94
C ILE A 485 -6.89 12.34 19.50
N PRO A 486 -8.09 12.76 19.92
CA PRO A 486 -9.32 12.24 19.34
C PRO A 486 -9.52 12.83 17.94
N VAL A 487 -9.71 11.98 16.93
CA VAL A 487 -10.04 12.41 15.57
C VAL A 487 -11.41 11.89 15.20
N TYR A 488 -12.32 12.77 14.76
CA TYR A 488 -13.68 12.38 14.41
C TYR A 488 -13.68 11.37 13.26
N ARG A 489 -14.38 10.26 13.47
CA ARG A 489 -14.51 9.16 12.52
C ARG A 489 -15.82 8.43 12.80
N ARG A 490 -16.60 8.20 11.75
CA ARG A 490 -17.86 7.47 11.82
C ARG A 490 -17.65 6.01 12.23
N ASP A 491 -18.45 5.51 13.16
CA ASP A 491 -18.51 4.10 13.55
C ASP A 491 -19.46 3.31 12.63
N GLU A 492 -18.92 2.49 11.73
CA GLU A 492 -19.75 1.74 10.77
C GLU A 492 -20.71 0.73 11.41
N GLU A 493 -20.50 0.30 12.66
CA GLU A 493 -21.47 -0.59 13.32
C GLU A 493 -22.79 0.13 13.62
N ARG A 494 -22.77 1.46 13.74
CA ARG A 494 -23.94 2.29 14.09
C ARG A 494 -24.65 2.88 12.88
N TRP A 495 -24.08 2.75 11.69
CA TRP A 495 -24.61 3.38 10.48
C TRP A 495 -24.92 2.36 9.38
N THR A 496 -26.20 2.16 9.10
CA THR A 496 -26.69 1.33 7.98
C THR A 496 -27.38 2.21 6.94
N GLY A 497 -26.77 2.43 5.76
CA GLY A 497 -27.45 3.20 4.70
C GLY A 497 -26.57 3.90 3.68
N ARG A 498 -25.25 3.91 3.85
CA ARG A 498 -24.31 4.47 2.87
C ARG A 498 -23.05 3.61 2.79
N ASP A 499 -22.83 3.01 1.62
CA ASP A 499 -21.61 2.26 1.35
C ASP A 499 -20.41 3.22 1.29
N ARG A 500 -19.28 2.83 1.89
CA ARG A 500 -18.05 3.60 1.81
C ARG A 500 -17.48 3.54 0.39
N PRO A 501 -17.10 4.68 -0.21
CA PRO A 501 -16.63 4.73 -1.60
C PRO A 501 -15.35 3.92 -1.88
N PHE A 502 -14.60 3.52 -0.84
CA PHE A 502 -13.30 2.83 -0.97
C PHE A 502 -13.20 1.48 -0.25
N GLN A 503 -14.28 0.97 0.36
CA GLN A 503 -14.31 -0.41 0.89
C GLN A 503 -14.89 -1.37 -0.17
N GLY A 504 -14.09 -1.70 -1.20
CA GLY A 504 -14.52 -2.54 -2.33
C GLY A 504 -13.47 -3.49 -2.85
#